data_AF-A0A8C4TPY3-F1
#
_entry.id   AF-A0A8C4TPY3-F1
#
_cell.length_a   1.000
_cell.length_b   1.000
_cell.length_c   1.000
_cell.angle_alpha   90.00
_cell.angle_beta   90.00
_cell.angle_gamma   90.00
#
_symmetry.space_group_name_H-M   'P 1'
#
loop_
_entity.id
_entity.type
_entity.pdbx_description
1 polymer ?
#
loop_
_entity_poly.entity_id
_entity_poly.type
_entity_poly.pdbx_seq_one_letter_code
_entity_poly.pdbx_strand_id
1 'polypeptide(L)'
;MRPTPDQYQAAMLLSAAGDALGYRNQLWEYNESGVAIHSELAGLGGLKAIRAALPDWPVSDDTVLHLATAEALVAGKEGDELLQELAFRYVEAMKDMEGRKPGPTSILGTSQLMPGTPLGFRIPFNPEATGCGAAMRSMCIGLRFPRPEQLSDLISVSIESGRMTHHHPTGFLGSLASALFTSYAVQQRPLLTWGSGLMETLPKALQYVEGVGVDVAENRSEWSYFSEKWAWYLSERGLQSSEGPVKWPTPYGVEERDAVYKTFSLSDWPGRSGHDAPMIALDALLGAGADWDELCSRAMFHGGDSDSTGVIAGCCWGVLHGLSGVPEGNYCELEYRSRLEQAAEQLFQLAWG
;
A
#
# COMPACT_ATOMS: atom_id res chain seq x y z
N MET A 1 10.28 -18.06 -9.57
CA MET A 1 11.20 -18.61 -8.55
C MET A 1 10.46 -18.61 -7.23
N ARG A 2 10.67 -19.60 -6.34
CA ARG A 2 10.05 -19.56 -5.00
C ARG A 2 10.73 -18.44 -4.18
N PRO A 3 9.98 -17.57 -3.49
CA PRO A 3 10.58 -16.56 -2.62
C PRO A 3 11.26 -17.21 -1.39
N THR A 4 12.13 -16.46 -0.72
CA THR A 4 12.72 -16.86 0.57
C THR A 4 11.92 -16.29 1.75
N PRO A 5 12.04 -16.88 2.96
CA PRO A 5 11.50 -16.27 4.18
C PRO A 5 12.03 -14.84 4.41
N ASP A 6 13.32 -14.62 4.13
CA ASP A 6 13.97 -13.31 4.27
C ASP A 6 13.32 -12.23 3.38
N GLN A 7 12.81 -12.59 2.20
CA GLN A 7 12.08 -11.65 1.33
C GLN A 7 10.74 -11.24 1.94
N TYR A 8 10.04 -12.14 2.64
CA TYR A 8 8.80 -11.81 3.36
C TYR A 8 9.10 -10.93 4.58
N GLN A 9 10.18 -11.23 5.30
CA GLN A 9 10.62 -10.41 6.43
C GLN A 9 11.00 -9.00 5.95
N ALA A 10 11.78 -8.88 4.88
CA ALA A 10 12.12 -7.61 4.27
C ALA A 10 10.86 -6.85 3.80
N ALA A 11 9.87 -7.54 3.23
CA ALA A 11 8.62 -6.90 2.82
C ALA A 11 7.92 -6.21 3.99
N MET A 12 7.68 -6.93 5.10
CA MET A 12 7.00 -6.33 6.26
C MET A 12 7.84 -5.26 6.96
N LEU A 13 9.15 -5.47 7.10
CA LEU A 13 10.04 -4.49 7.73
C LEU A 13 10.21 -3.21 6.91
N LEU A 14 10.41 -3.32 5.60
CA LEU A 14 10.63 -2.15 4.75
C LEU A 14 9.34 -1.43 4.39
N SER A 15 8.19 -2.11 4.46
CA SER A 15 6.88 -1.47 4.51
C SER A 15 6.81 -0.49 5.69
N ALA A 16 7.06 -0.99 6.90
CA ALA A 16 6.98 -0.19 8.11
C ALA A 16 8.10 0.87 8.23
N ALA A 17 9.29 0.58 7.68
CA ALA A 17 10.34 1.59 7.56
C ALA A 17 9.94 2.69 6.57
N GLY A 18 9.29 2.34 5.46
CA GLY A 18 8.78 3.29 4.47
C GLY A 18 7.77 4.27 5.08
N ASP A 19 6.82 3.74 5.86
CA ASP A 19 5.90 4.51 6.70
C ASP A 19 6.66 5.44 7.65
N ALA A 20 7.44 4.90 8.58
CA ALA A 20 8.11 5.72 9.61
C ALA A 20 9.00 6.82 9.01
N LEU A 21 9.69 6.52 7.91
CA LEU A 21 10.54 7.47 7.19
C LEU A 21 9.75 8.57 6.49
N GLY A 22 8.60 8.27 5.88
CA GLY A 22 7.72 9.27 5.26
C GLY A 22 6.92 10.08 6.27
N TYR A 23 6.61 9.47 7.41
CA TYR A 23 5.82 10.06 8.48
C TYR A 23 6.62 11.07 9.32
N ARG A 24 7.77 10.62 9.84
CA ARG A 24 8.65 11.33 10.78
C ARG A 24 7.87 12.05 11.89
N ASN A 25 7.12 11.27 12.66
CA ASN A 25 6.30 11.77 13.77
C ASN A 25 5.43 12.99 13.36
N GLN A 26 4.74 12.88 12.23
CA GLN A 26 3.85 13.89 11.63
C GLN A 26 4.54 15.11 11.01
N LEU A 27 5.88 15.24 11.14
CA LEU A 27 6.59 16.41 10.65
C LEU A 27 6.66 16.45 9.12
N TRP A 28 6.62 15.29 8.46
CA TRP A 28 6.76 15.19 7.01
C TRP A 28 5.45 14.84 6.29
N GLU A 29 4.55 14.06 6.91
CA GLU A 29 3.21 13.73 6.38
C GLU A 29 2.43 14.95 5.84
N TYR A 30 2.50 16.09 6.55
CA TYR A 30 1.79 17.34 6.19
C TYR A 30 2.70 18.41 5.56
N ASN A 31 3.96 18.08 5.24
CA ASN A 31 4.86 19.01 4.59
C ASN A 31 4.69 18.92 3.07
N GLU A 32 3.96 19.87 2.49
CA GLU A 32 3.65 19.91 1.05
C GLU A 32 4.86 20.26 0.14
N SER A 33 6.09 20.24 0.66
CA SER A 33 7.31 20.51 -0.10
C SER A 33 8.34 19.40 0.07
N GLY A 34 8.45 18.54 -0.94
CA GLY A 34 9.51 17.54 -1.04
C GLY A 34 10.90 18.17 -0.98
N VAL A 35 11.08 19.38 -1.54
CA VAL A 35 12.36 20.13 -1.45
C VAL A 35 12.69 20.47 0.01
N ALA A 36 11.71 20.89 0.81
CA ALA A 36 11.92 21.16 2.23
C ALA A 36 12.25 19.88 3.01
N ILE A 37 11.52 18.78 2.76
CA ILE A 37 11.79 17.46 3.34
C ILE A 37 13.23 17.01 3.02
N HIS A 38 13.62 17.09 1.75
CA HIS A 38 14.96 16.73 1.29
C HIS A 38 16.07 17.61 1.92
N SER A 39 15.81 18.91 2.07
CA SER A 39 16.73 19.84 2.73
C SER A 39 16.91 19.48 4.22
N GLU A 40 15.82 19.16 4.91
CA GLU A 40 15.89 18.71 6.31
C GLU A 40 16.60 17.36 6.44
N LEU A 41 16.29 16.39 5.58
CA LEU A 41 16.99 15.10 5.53
C LEU A 41 18.51 15.30 5.36
N ALA A 42 18.93 16.22 4.48
CA ALA A 42 20.34 16.56 4.33
C ALA A 42 20.94 17.16 5.63
N GLY A 43 20.19 18.03 6.31
CA GLY A 43 20.55 18.57 7.63
C GLY A 43 20.67 17.52 8.73
N LEU A 44 19.91 16.42 8.63
CA LEU A 44 20.01 15.24 9.50
C LEU A 44 21.17 14.29 9.17
N GLY A 45 21.95 14.59 8.12
CA GLY A 45 23.09 13.77 7.68
C GLY A 45 22.76 12.77 6.57
N GLY A 46 21.58 12.88 5.95
CA GLY A 46 21.11 11.99 4.89
C GLY A 46 20.52 10.68 5.40
N LEU A 47 19.96 9.88 4.50
CA LEU A 47 19.20 8.66 4.85
C LEU A 47 20.01 7.67 5.70
N LYS A 48 21.31 7.51 5.39
CA LYS A 48 22.22 6.60 6.12
C LYS A 48 22.44 6.99 7.59
N ALA A 49 22.19 8.25 7.96
CA ALA A 49 22.30 8.73 9.32
C ALA A 49 21.00 8.55 10.13
N ILE A 50 19.89 8.25 9.46
CA ILE A 50 18.60 8.09 10.11
C ILE A 50 18.56 6.78 10.90
N ARG A 51 17.99 6.86 12.11
CA ARG A 51 17.63 5.73 12.94
C ARG A 51 16.11 5.75 13.11
N ALA A 52 15.40 4.89 12.39
CA ALA A 52 13.95 4.77 12.49
C ALA A 52 13.60 4.07 13.80
N ALA A 53 13.49 4.87 14.87
CA ALA A 53 13.19 4.43 16.22
C ALA A 53 12.35 5.50 16.95
N LEU A 54 11.63 5.06 17.99
CA LEU A 54 10.93 5.96 18.89
C LEU A 54 11.91 6.87 19.67
N PRO A 55 11.51 8.11 19.99
CA PRO A 55 10.20 8.72 19.72
C PRO A 55 10.13 9.48 18.39
N ASP A 56 11.24 9.63 17.66
CA ASP A 56 11.32 10.56 16.52
C ASP A 56 10.76 9.97 15.22
N TRP A 57 10.74 8.64 15.11
CA TRP A 57 10.28 7.90 13.94
C TRP A 57 9.32 6.77 14.34
N PRO A 58 8.16 7.08 14.96
CA PRO A 58 7.09 6.11 15.12
C PRO A 58 6.55 5.69 13.76
N VAL A 59 5.92 4.52 13.70
CA VAL A 59 5.08 4.16 12.54
C VAL A 59 3.71 4.88 12.64
N SER A 60 3.07 5.17 11.50
CA SER A 60 1.74 5.79 11.43
C SER A 60 0.61 4.76 11.53
N ASP A 61 -0.62 5.14 11.20
CA ASP A 61 -1.74 4.21 11.12
C ASP A 61 -1.58 3.17 10.01
N ASP A 62 -0.73 3.45 9.02
CA ASP A 62 -0.40 2.58 7.90
C ASP A 62 0.13 1.23 8.34
N THR A 63 1.24 1.23 9.08
CA THR A 63 1.82 -0.01 9.61
C THR A 63 0.89 -0.68 10.60
N VAL A 64 0.19 0.09 11.45
CA VAL A 64 -0.73 -0.46 12.44
C VAL A 64 -1.85 -1.26 11.75
N LEU A 65 -2.45 -0.70 10.68
CA LEU A 65 -3.49 -1.36 9.91
C LEU A 65 -2.94 -2.46 9.00
N HIS A 66 -1.73 -2.31 8.45
CA HIS A 66 -1.08 -3.36 7.65
C HIS A 66 -0.74 -4.59 8.51
N LEU A 67 -0.25 -4.39 9.74
CA LEU A 67 -0.10 -5.44 10.74
C LEU A 67 -1.45 -6.07 11.10
N ALA A 68 -2.52 -5.28 11.26
CA ALA A 68 -3.85 -5.82 11.52
C ALA A 68 -4.32 -6.77 10.40
N THR A 69 -4.11 -6.40 9.13
CA THR A 69 -4.38 -7.28 7.98
C THR A 69 -3.51 -8.54 8.04
N ALA A 70 -2.20 -8.40 8.29
CA ALA A 70 -1.29 -9.53 8.35
C ALA A 70 -1.67 -10.50 9.49
N GLU A 71 -1.96 -9.99 10.67
CA GLU A 71 -2.38 -10.75 11.85
C GLU A 71 -3.73 -11.46 11.65
N ALA A 72 -4.63 -10.89 10.84
CA ALA A 72 -5.86 -11.58 10.45
C ALA A 72 -5.58 -12.76 9.49
N LEU A 73 -4.71 -12.56 8.52
CA LEU A 73 -4.36 -13.58 7.52
C LEU A 73 -3.61 -14.77 8.16
N VAL A 74 -2.72 -14.51 9.12
CA VAL A 74 -1.94 -15.56 9.81
C VAL A 74 -2.80 -16.44 10.71
N ALA A 75 -4.03 -16.03 11.05
CA ALA A 75 -4.98 -16.88 11.75
C ALA A 75 -5.41 -18.12 10.93
N GLY A 76 -5.09 -18.16 9.63
CA GLY A 76 -5.33 -19.32 8.76
C GLY A 76 -6.81 -19.58 8.45
N LYS A 77 -7.69 -18.60 8.75
CA LYS A 77 -9.12 -18.63 8.44
C LYS A 77 -9.35 -18.37 6.95
N GLU A 78 -10.50 -18.80 6.44
CA GLU A 78 -10.92 -18.62 5.05
C GLU A 78 -12.36 -18.13 4.97
N GLY A 79 -12.76 -17.60 3.80
CA GLY A 79 -14.13 -17.12 3.56
C GLY A 79 -14.61 -16.11 4.60
N ASP A 80 -15.87 -16.23 5.03
CA ASP A 80 -16.48 -15.32 6.00
C ASP A 80 -15.74 -15.28 7.34
N GLU A 81 -15.13 -16.38 7.78
CA GLU A 81 -14.36 -16.40 9.04
C GLU A 81 -13.13 -15.50 8.97
N LEU A 82 -12.47 -15.46 7.81
CA LEU A 82 -11.36 -14.52 7.56
C LEU A 82 -11.87 -13.07 7.54
N LEU A 83 -13.01 -12.81 6.89
CA LEU A 83 -13.57 -11.45 6.83
C LEU A 83 -13.98 -10.94 8.21
N GLN A 84 -14.50 -11.82 9.07
CA GLN A 84 -14.78 -11.50 10.47
C GLN A 84 -13.51 -11.23 11.27
N GLU A 85 -12.44 -12.02 11.06
CA GLU A 85 -11.14 -11.77 11.71
C GLU A 85 -10.53 -10.44 11.26
N LEU A 86 -10.57 -10.12 9.96
CA LEU A 86 -10.12 -8.83 9.44
C LEU A 86 -10.87 -7.67 10.10
N ALA A 87 -12.20 -7.74 10.16
CA ALA A 87 -13.01 -6.71 10.81
C ALA A 87 -12.67 -6.58 12.30
N PHE A 88 -12.48 -7.70 13.01
CA PHE A 88 -12.05 -7.70 14.41
C PHE A 88 -10.69 -7.02 14.58
N ARG A 89 -9.69 -7.40 13.77
CA ARG A 89 -8.34 -6.83 13.84
C ARG A 89 -8.32 -5.34 13.52
N TYR A 90 -9.10 -4.88 12.54
CA TYR A 90 -9.21 -3.45 12.25
C TYR A 90 -9.83 -2.67 13.41
N VAL A 91 -10.89 -3.17 14.05
CA VAL A 91 -11.48 -2.52 15.23
C VAL A 91 -10.49 -2.48 16.39
N GLU A 92 -9.76 -3.57 16.66
CA GLU A 92 -8.75 -3.62 17.71
C GLU A 92 -7.57 -2.68 17.45
N ALA A 93 -7.13 -2.58 16.20
CA ALA A 93 -6.03 -1.71 15.77
C ALA A 93 -6.32 -0.22 16.04
N MET A 94 -7.59 0.21 15.99
CA MET A 94 -7.96 1.59 16.29
C MET A 94 -7.63 2.03 17.73
N LYS A 95 -7.35 1.09 18.64
CA LYS A 95 -6.91 1.40 20.02
C LYS A 95 -5.46 1.89 20.09
N ASP A 96 -4.68 1.73 19.03
CA ASP A 96 -3.26 2.09 18.92
C ASP A 96 -3.05 3.27 17.96
N MET A 97 -4.02 4.20 17.88
CA MET A 97 -3.98 5.32 16.93
C MET A 97 -3.52 6.65 17.54
N GLU A 98 -3.20 6.66 18.84
CA GLU A 98 -2.74 7.87 19.51
C GLU A 98 -1.43 8.37 18.87
N GLY A 99 -1.47 9.60 18.34
CA GLY A 99 -0.30 10.19 17.68
C GLY A 99 0.04 9.61 16.30
N ARG A 100 -0.86 8.81 15.68
CA ARG A 100 -0.62 8.12 14.40
C ARG A 100 -1.43 8.61 13.20
N LYS A 101 -2.35 9.57 13.41
CA LYS A 101 -3.13 10.28 12.37
C LYS A 101 -4.01 9.42 11.44
N PRO A 102 -4.82 8.48 11.97
CA PRO A 102 -5.72 7.71 11.14
C PRO A 102 -6.66 8.57 10.28
N GLY A 103 -6.75 8.22 8.99
CA GLY A 103 -7.63 8.90 8.05
C GLY A 103 -9.11 8.84 8.46
N PRO A 104 -9.91 9.89 8.18
CA PRO A 104 -11.31 9.97 8.61
C PRO A 104 -12.18 8.83 8.08
N THR A 105 -11.93 8.36 6.85
CA THR A 105 -12.62 7.22 6.25
C THR A 105 -12.30 5.91 6.96
N SER A 106 -11.03 5.70 7.38
CA SER A 106 -10.64 4.55 8.20
C SER A 106 -11.34 4.56 9.56
N ILE A 107 -11.38 5.72 10.23
CA ILE A 107 -12.09 5.90 11.51
C ILE A 107 -13.59 5.60 11.36
N LEU A 108 -14.25 6.24 10.38
CA LEU A 108 -15.68 6.08 10.16
C LEU A 108 -16.04 4.64 9.79
N GLY A 109 -15.26 4.04 8.88
CA GLY A 109 -15.48 2.66 8.45
C GLY A 109 -15.34 1.67 9.59
N THR A 110 -14.24 1.74 10.36
CA THR A 110 -14.03 0.83 11.50
C THR A 110 -15.07 0.96 12.59
N SER A 111 -15.57 2.19 12.85
CA SER A 111 -16.63 2.43 13.83
C SER A 111 -17.99 1.78 13.48
N GLN A 112 -18.19 1.39 12.22
CA GLN A 112 -19.41 0.74 11.75
C GLN A 112 -19.31 -0.79 11.74
N LEU A 113 -18.11 -1.34 11.91
CA LEU A 113 -17.90 -2.79 11.92
C LEU A 113 -18.45 -3.41 13.20
N MET A 114 -19.09 -4.57 13.06
CA MET A 114 -19.67 -5.37 14.15
C MET A 114 -19.15 -6.82 14.06
N PRO A 115 -17.83 -7.04 14.29
CA PRO A 115 -17.25 -8.38 14.23
C PRO A 115 -17.97 -9.36 15.17
N GLY A 116 -18.21 -10.58 14.67
CA GLY A 116 -19.01 -11.60 15.36
C GLY A 116 -20.50 -11.61 15.00
N THR A 117 -20.99 -10.57 14.29
CA THR A 117 -22.35 -10.55 13.71
C THR A 117 -22.30 -11.01 12.26
N PRO A 118 -23.25 -11.83 11.75
CA PRO A 118 -23.31 -12.18 10.33
C PRO A 118 -23.27 -10.94 9.44
N LEU A 119 -22.33 -10.92 8.47
CA LEU A 119 -22.04 -9.77 7.59
C LEU A 119 -21.68 -8.46 8.31
N GLY A 120 -21.36 -8.49 9.60
CA GLY A 120 -20.95 -7.32 10.39
C GLY A 120 -19.62 -6.69 9.96
N PHE A 121 -18.93 -7.29 8.99
CA PHE A 121 -17.77 -6.70 8.31
C PHE A 121 -18.15 -5.79 7.12
N ARG A 122 -19.44 -5.66 6.79
CA ARG A 122 -19.91 -4.83 5.66
C ARG A 122 -20.39 -3.47 6.14
N ILE A 123 -20.09 -2.44 5.35
CA ILE A 123 -20.57 -1.07 5.51
C ILE A 123 -21.24 -0.62 4.20
N PRO A 124 -22.17 0.37 4.23
CA PRO A 124 -22.78 0.88 3.01
C PRO A 124 -21.76 1.59 2.10
N PHE A 125 -22.06 1.66 0.80
CA PHE A 125 -21.32 2.52 -0.13
C PHE A 125 -21.24 3.97 0.38
N ASN A 126 -20.09 4.61 0.18
CA ASN A 126 -19.88 6.01 0.54
C ASN A 126 -19.12 6.74 -0.59
N PRO A 127 -19.72 7.78 -1.22
CA PRO A 127 -19.09 8.53 -2.32
C PRO A 127 -17.78 9.23 -1.92
N GLU A 128 -17.56 9.50 -0.63
CA GLU A 128 -16.34 10.16 -0.12
C GLU A 128 -15.25 9.17 0.29
N ALA A 129 -15.49 7.86 0.21
CA ALA A 129 -14.58 6.84 0.72
C ALA A 129 -13.45 6.45 -0.25
N THR A 130 -12.88 7.44 -0.92
CA THR A 130 -11.88 7.30 -2.00
C THR A 130 -10.43 7.17 -1.51
N GLY A 131 -10.20 7.36 -0.21
CA GLY A 131 -8.87 7.44 0.42
C GLY A 131 -7.96 6.20 0.24
N CYS A 132 -6.66 6.41 0.46
CA CYS A 132 -5.60 5.39 0.40
C CYS A 132 -5.64 4.37 1.54
N GLY A 133 -6.45 4.61 2.59
CA GLY A 133 -6.52 3.77 3.79
C GLY A 133 -6.68 2.28 3.52
N ALA A 134 -7.42 1.92 2.47
CA ALA A 134 -7.56 0.54 2.00
C ALA A 134 -6.32 0.01 1.27
N ALA A 135 -5.63 0.84 0.49
CA ALA A 135 -4.41 0.48 -0.23
C ALA A 135 -3.24 0.20 0.72
N MET A 136 -2.96 1.14 1.63
CA MET A 136 -1.78 1.14 2.51
C MET A 136 -1.67 -0.08 3.45
N ARG A 137 -2.77 -0.83 3.62
CA ARG A 137 -2.85 -1.98 4.54
C ARG A 137 -2.98 -3.34 3.86
N SER A 138 -2.89 -3.41 2.52
CA SER A 138 -3.32 -4.61 1.76
C SER A 138 -2.21 -5.40 1.10
N MET A 139 -0.95 -4.95 1.17
CA MET A 139 0.18 -5.62 0.51
C MET A 139 0.36 -7.07 0.99
N CYS A 140 0.15 -7.34 2.29
CA CYS A 140 0.32 -8.68 2.86
C CYS A 140 -0.71 -9.71 2.35
N ILE A 141 -1.82 -9.26 1.75
CA ILE A 141 -2.75 -10.14 1.02
C ILE A 141 -2.04 -10.76 -0.19
N GLY A 142 -1.20 -9.98 -0.89
CA GLY A 142 -0.35 -10.47 -1.98
C GLY A 142 0.76 -11.42 -1.52
N LEU A 143 1.25 -11.25 -0.28
CA LEU A 143 2.18 -12.21 0.34
C LEU A 143 1.47 -13.53 0.67
N ARG A 144 0.19 -13.49 1.08
CA ARG A 144 -0.62 -14.67 1.44
C ARG A 144 -1.13 -15.45 0.23
N PHE A 145 -1.50 -14.75 -0.85
CA PHE A 145 -2.06 -15.32 -2.08
C PHE A 145 -1.19 -14.99 -3.31
N PRO A 146 0.10 -15.39 -3.34
CA PRO A 146 1.03 -14.91 -4.35
C PRO A 146 0.92 -15.62 -5.69
N ARG A 147 0.27 -16.78 -5.77
CA ARG A 147 0.29 -17.63 -6.98
C ARG A 147 -0.79 -17.24 -7.99
N PRO A 148 -0.54 -17.35 -9.32
CA PRO A 148 -1.53 -17.00 -10.35
C PRO A 148 -2.89 -17.71 -10.19
N GLU A 149 -2.89 -18.97 -9.74
CA GLU A 149 -4.11 -19.73 -9.49
C GLU A 149 -4.94 -19.22 -8.29
N GLN A 150 -4.35 -18.41 -7.41
CA GLN A 150 -5.00 -17.78 -6.26
C GLN A 150 -5.53 -16.38 -6.57
N LEU A 151 -5.51 -15.94 -7.83
CA LEU A 151 -5.95 -14.60 -8.21
C LEU A 151 -7.40 -14.30 -7.76
N SER A 152 -8.29 -15.30 -7.76
CA SER A 152 -9.67 -15.11 -7.28
C SER A 152 -9.72 -14.84 -5.76
N ASP A 153 -8.88 -15.51 -4.98
CA ASP A 153 -8.77 -15.29 -3.54
C ASP A 153 -8.17 -13.91 -3.26
N LEU A 154 -7.11 -13.53 -3.99
CA LEU A 154 -6.51 -12.20 -3.90
C LEU A 154 -7.53 -11.10 -4.21
N ILE A 155 -8.30 -11.23 -5.31
CA ILE A 155 -9.35 -10.28 -5.69
C ILE A 155 -10.39 -10.16 -4.59
N SER A 156 -10.95 -11.29 -4.15
CA SER A 156 -12.02 -11.28 -3.15
C SER A 156 -11.56 -10.70 -1.82
N VAL A 157 -10.45 -11.18 -1.27
CA VAL A 157 -9.95 -10.74 0.04
C VAL A 157 -9.53 -9.27 0.00
N SER A 158 -8.82 -8.82 -1.04
CA SER A 158 -8.41 -7.40 -1.14
C SER A 158 -9.58 -6.44 -1.33
N ILE A 159 -10.61 -6.81 -2.10
CA ILE A 159 -11.80 -5.97 -2.27
C ILE A 159 -12.59 -5.90 -0.96
N GLU A 160 -12.86 -7.05 -0.33
CA GLU A 160 -13.63 -7.10 0.91
C GLU A 160 -12.88 -6.40 2.05
N SER A 161 -11.58 -6.63 2.20
CA SER A 161 -10.75 -5.96 3.22
C SER A 161 -10.70 -4.45 3.02
N GLY A 162 -10.69 -3.99 1.76
CA GLY A 162 -10.68 -2.58 1.42
C GLY A 162 -12.01 -1.92 1.75
N ARG A 163 -13.12 -2.51 1.30
CA ARG A 163 -14.46 -1.94 1.46
C ARG A 163 -15.05 -2.07 2.86
N MET A 164 -14.39 -2.78 3.79
CA MET A 164 -14.69 -2.69 5.24
C MET A 164 -14.58 -1.26 5.77
N THR A 165 -13.78 -0.39 5.12
CA THR A 165 -13.72 1.03 5.46
C THR A 165 -13.86 1.96 4.26
N HIS A 166 -13.44 1.51 3.09
CA HIS A 166 -13.43 2.31 1.86
C HIS A 166 -14.39 1.71 0.83
N HIS A 167 -15.70 1.75 1.10
CA HIS A 167 -16.70 1.23 0.17
C HIS A 167 -16.97 2.22 -0.98
N HIS A 168 -15.93 2.40 -1.80
CA HIS A 168 -15.90 3.15 -3.04
C HIS A 168 -14.84 2.53 -3.97
N PRO A 169 -15.10 2.36 -5.28
CA PRO A 169 -14.15 1.75 -6.22
C PRO A 169 -12.75 2.37 -6.17
N THR A 170 -12.64 3.70 -6.21
CA THR A 170 -11.34 4.40 -6.04
C THR A 170 -10.55 3.94 -4.81
N GLY A 171 -11.23 3.69 -3.68
CA GLY A 171 -10.60 3.24 -2.43
C GLY A 171 -10.23 1.75 -2.46
N PHE A 172 -11.22 0.85 -2.59
CA PHE A 172 -10.95 -0.60 -2.50
C PHE A 172 -10.18 -1.17 -3.70
N LEU A 173 -10.21 -0.54 -4.88
CA LEU A 173 -9.33 -0.96 -5.98
C LEU A 173 -7.87 -0.59 -5.71
N GLY A 174 -7.60 0.37 -4.82
CA GLY A 174 -6.27 0.62 -4.28
C GLY A 174 -5.75 -0.52 -3.41
N SER A 175 -6.64 -1.14 -2.62
CA SER A 175 -6.34 -2.38 -1.89
C SER A 175 -5.98 -3.51 -2.86
N LEU A 176 -6.78 -3.68 -3.93
CA LEU A 176 -6.48 -4.65 -4.98
C LEU A 176 -5.12 -4.38 -5.64
N ALA A 177 -4.82 -3.13 -6.02
CA ALA A 177 -3.54 -2.78 -6.64
C ALA A 177 -2.34 -3.13 -5.73
N SER A 178 -2.41 -2.77 -4.45
CA SER A 178 -1.34 -3.01 -3.47
C SER A 178 -1.10 -4.50 -3.23
N ALA A 179 -2.18 -5.28 -3.08
CA ALA A 179 -2.10 -6.73 -2.96
C ALA A 179 -1.55 -7.38 -4.26
N LEU A 180 -2.06 -6.96 -5.42
CA LEU A 180 -1.70 -7.52 -6.72
C LEU A 180 -0.23 -7.27 -7.05
N PHE A 181 0.25 -6.04 -6.86
CA PHE A 181 1.66 -5.68 -7.08
C PHE A 181 2.60 -6.45 -6.17
N THR A 182 2.22 -6.64 -4.90
CA THR A 182 3.00 -7.47 -3.98
C THR A 182 3.04 -8.92 -4.45
N SER A 183 1.93 -9.48 -4.96
CA SER A 183 1.93 -10.82 -5.56
C SER A 183 2.83 -10.90 -6.80
N TYR A 184 2.88 -9.85 -7.62
CA TYR A 184 3.76 -9.76 -8.79
C TYR A 184 5.23 -9.67 -8.41
N ALA A 185 5.56 -8.96 -7.33
CA ALA A 185 6.89 -8.94 -6.74
C ALA A 185 7.34 -10.35 -6.32
N VAL A 186 6.46 -11.08 -5.60
CA VAL A 186 6.74 -12.46 -5.17
C VAL A 186 6.93 -13.38 -6.38
N GLN A 187 6.14 -13.20 -7.43
CA GLN A 187 6.26 -13.94 -8.69
C GLN A 187 7.50 -13.55 -9.52
N GLN A 188 8.22 -12.49 -9.14
CA GLN A 188 9.33 -11.91 -9.90
C GLN A 188 8.91 -11.50 -11.32
N ARG A 189 7.68 -10.97 -11.45
CA ARG A 189 7.19 -10.42 -12.72
C ARG A 189 7.94 -9.12 -13.03
N PRO A 190 8.32 -8.86 -14.31
CA PRO A 190 8.93 -7.59 -14.67
C PRO A 190 8.03 -6.40 -14.28
N LEU A 191 8.61 -5.40 -13.62
CA LEU A 191 7.89 -4.20 -13.11
C LEU A 191 7.06 -3.51 -14.21
N LEU A 192 7.58 -3.46 -15.44
CA LEU A 192 6.90 -2.87 -16.59
C LEU A 192 5.53 -3.50 -16.92
N THR A 193 5.27 -4.72 -16.42
CA THR A 193 4.01 -5.46 -16.66
C THR A 193 2.97 -5.31 -15.55
N TRP A 194 3.30 -4.61 -14.45
CA TRP A 194 2.42 -4.59 -13.28
C TRP A 194 1.16 -3.77 -13.55
N GLY A 195 1.31 -2.58 -14.13
CA GLY A 195 0.20 -1.71 -14.48
C GLY A 195 -0.77 -2.33 -15.50
N SER A 196 -0.26 -2.93 -16.57
CA SER A 196 -1.09 -3.68 -17.53
C SER A 196 -1.79 -4.88 -16.88
N GLY A 197 -1.07 -5.61 -16.02
CA GLY A 197 -1.65 -6.69 -15.23
C GLY A 197 -2.78 -6.23 -14.29
N LEU A 198 -2.71 -5.02 -13.74
CA LEU A 198 -3.83 -4.43 -12.99
C LEU A 198 -5.02 -4.15 -13.91
N MET A 199 -4.79 -3.55 -15.08
CA MET A 199 -5.86 -3.27 -16.07
C MET A 199 -6.56 -4.53 -16.54
N GLU A 200 -5.83 -5.62 -16.77
CA GLU A 200 -6.39 -6.94 -17.11
C GLU A 200 -7.20 -7.58 -15.96
N THR A 201 -6.92 -7.18 -14.73
CA THR A 201 -7.56 -7.72 -13.53
C THR A 201 -8.85 -6.96 -13.18
N LEU A 202 -8.96 -5.67 -13.53
CA LEU A 202 -10.14 -4.85 -13.20
C LEU A 202 -11.48 -5.44 -13.70
N PRO A 203 -11.61 -6.02 -14.91
CA PRO A 203 -12.88 -6.66 -15.31
C PRO A 203 -13.26 -7.84 -14.42
N LYS A 204 -12.29 -8.60 -13.91
CA LYS A 204 -12.52 -9.72 -12.98
C LYS A 204 -12.95 -9.22 -11.60
N ALA A 205 -12.35 -8.13 -11.13
CA ALA A 205 -12.74 -7.44 -9.91
C ALA A 205 -14.17 -6.92 -9.98
N LEU A 206 -14.56 -6.32 -11.11
CA LEU A 206 -15.92 -5.86 -11.34
C LEU A 206 -16.91 -7.03 -11.34
N GLN A 207 -16.58 -8.12 -12.04
CA GLN A 207 -17.38 -9.35 -12.04
C GLN A 207 -17.58 -9.91 -10.62
N TYR A 208 -16.55 -9.86 -9.78
CA TYR A 208 -16.66 -10.25 -8.37
C TYR A 208 -17.64 -9.35 -7.60
N VAL A 209 -17.47 -8.02 -7.69
CA VAL A 209 -18.35 -7.05 -7.00
C VAL A 209 -19.82 -7.22 -7.40
N GLU A 210 -20.07 -7.41 -8.70
CA GLU A 210 -21.41 -7.69 -9.24
C GLU A 210 -21.97 -9.01 -8.71
N GLY A 211 -21.13 -10.05 -8.63
CA GLY A 211 -21.51 -11.37 -8.12
C GLY A 211 -21.86 -11.37 -6.63
N VAL A 212 -21.20 -10.53 -5.83
CA VAL A 212 -21.53 -10.36 -4.40
C VAL A 212 -22.85 -9.61 -4.21
N GLY A 213 -23.22 -8.72 -5.14
CA GLY A 213 -24.56 -8.14 -5.21
C GLY A 213 -24.86 -7.02 -4.20
N VAL A 214 -23.83 -6.37 -3.65
CA VAL A 214 -23.97 -5.26 -2.68
C VAL A 214 -23.64 -3.93 -3.37
N ASP A 215 -24.54 -2.95 -3.28
CA ASP A 215 -24.40 -1.58 -3.82
C ASP A 215 -23.86 -1.56 -5.28
N VAL A 216 -24.37 -2.48 -6.12
CA VAL A 216 -23.82 -2.73 -7.46
C VAL A 216 -23.99 -1.51 -8.37
N ALA A 217 -25.10 -0.77 -8.25
CA ALA A 217 -25.36 0.38 -9.11
C ALA A 217 -24.38 1.52 -8.82
N GLU A 218 -24.14 1.80 -7.54
CA GLU A 218 -23.23 2.80 -7.02
C GLU A 218 -21.77 2.44 -7.35
N ASN A 219 -21.38 1.18 -7.11
CA ASN A 219 -20.04 0.72 -7.47
C ASN A 219 -19.78 0.79 -8.98
N ARG A 220 -20.78 0.49 -9.82
CA ARG A 220 -20.65 0.62 -11.28
C ARG A 220 -20.53 2.07 -11.72
N SER A 221 -21.27 3.00 -11.11
CA SER A 221 -21.27 4.40 -11.54
C SER A 221 -19.91 5.08 -11.30
N GLU A 222 -19.20 4.68 -10.24
CA GLU A 222 -17.90 5.25 -9.86
C GLU A 222 -16.69 4.43 -10.32
N TRP A 223 -16.91 3.34 -11.07
CA TRP A 223 -15.83 2.42 -11.45
C TRP A 223 -14.80 3.04 -12.39
N SER A 224 -15.27 3.87 -13.33
CA SER A 224 -14.45 4.33 -14.45
C SER A 224 -13.27 5.19 -14.00
N TYR A 225 -13.45 6.03 -12.97
CA TYR A 225 -12.42 6.96 -12.49
C TYR A 225 -11.08 6.26 -12.25
N PHE A 226 -11.07 5.17 -11.47
CA PHE A 226 -9.85 4.44 -11.16
C PHE A 226 -9.22 3.86 -12.43
N SER A 227 -10.02 3.22 -13.29
CA SER A 227 -9.52 2.59 -14.52
C SER A 227 -8.97 3.60 -15.53
N GLU A 228 -9.63 4.74 -15.69
CA GLU A 228 -9.22 5.81 -16.61
C GLU A 228 -7.96 6.51 -16.13
N LYS A 229 -7.84 6.78 -14.82
CA LYS A 229 -6.63 7.36 -14.23
C LYS A 229 -5.42 6.44 -14.36
N TRP A 230 -5.59 5.14 -14.15
CA TRP A 230 -4.51 4.17 -14.37
C TRP A 230 -4.14 4.03 -15.86
N ALA A 231 -5.12 3.98 -16.77
CA ALA A 231 -4.85 3.97 -18.20
C ALA A 231 -4.09 5.23 -18.66
N TRP A 232 -4.47 6.39 -18.13
CA TRP A 232 -3.76 7.64 -18.35
C TRP A 232 -2.31 7.59 -17.84
N TYR A 233 -2.09 7.17 -16.59
CA TYR A 233 -0.74 7.04 -16.03
C TYR A 233 0.17 6.13 -16.88
N LEU A 234 -0.35 4.98 -17.30
CA LEU A 234 0.40 4.06 -18.17
C LEU A 234 0.71 4.69 -19.52
N SER A 235 -0.18 5.52 -20.07
CA SER A 235 0.09 6.31 -21.28
C SER A 235 1.23 7.31 -21.06
N GLU A 236 1.18 8.08 -19.97
CA GLU A 236 2.21 9.08 -19.62
C GLU A 236 3.60 8.44 -19.46
N ARG A 237 3.66 7.24 -18.90
CA ARG A 237 4.90 6.46 -18.75
C ARG A 237 5.28 5.63 -19.97
N GLY A 238 4.46 5.60 -21.02
CA GLY A 238 4.69 4.79 -22.21
C GLY A 238 4.59 3.27 -21.98
N LEU A 239 3.85 2.84 -20.96
CA LEU A 239 3.74 1.45 -20.49
C LEU A 239 2.51 0.71 -21.02
N GLN A 240 1.78 1.28 -21.99
CA GLN A 240 0.58 0.65 -22.57
C GLN A 240 0.85 -0.72 -23.19
N SER A 241 2.03 -0.92 -23.79
CA SER A 241 2.47 -2.21 -24.35
C SER A 241 3.31 -3.05 -23.40
N SER A 242 3.59 -2.56 -22.17
CA SER A 242 4.53 -3.19 -21.23
C SER A 242 5.96 -3.38 -21.77
N GLU A 243 6.34 -2.64 -22.80
CA GLU A 243 7.62 -2.73 -23.50
C GLU A 243 8.32 -1.36 -23.59
N GLY A 244 9.65 -1.40 -23.74
CA GLY A 244 10.47 -0.19 -23.92
C GLY A 244 10.85 0.50 -22.60
N PRO A 245 11.65 1.58 -22.68
CA PRO A 245 12.02 2.33 -21.50
C PRO A 245 10.83 3.13 -20.97
N VAL A 246 10.75 3.24 -19.65
CA VAL A 246 9.80 4.13 -18.98
C VAL A 246 10.05 5.56 -19.46
N LYS A 247 8.98 6.26 -19.88
CA LYS A 247 9.05 7.67 -20.24
C LYS A 247 9.01 8.52 -18.98
N TRP A 248 10.04 9.33 -18.80
CA TRP A 248 10.13 10.29 -17.70
C TRP A 248 10.04 11.72 -18.23
N PRO A 249 9.40 12.64 -17.49
CA PRO A 249 9.62 14.07 -17.69
C PRO A 249 11.12 14.42 -17.64
N THR A 250 11.52 15.52 -18.24
CA THR A 250 12.90 16.01 -18.14
C THR A 250 12.86 17.53 -18.00
N PRO A 251 13.25 18.10 -16.85
CA PRO A 251 13.78 17.45 -15.64
C PRO A 251 12.75 16.60 -14.86
N TYR A 252 13.22 15.74 -13.95
CA TYR A 252 12.39 14.94 -13.03
C TYR A 252 13.02 14.79 -11.63
N GLY A 253 13.47 15.92 -11.07
CA GLY A 253 13.98 16.03 -9.71
C GLY A 253 12.87 16.13 -8.67
N VAL A 254 13.22 16.50 -7.44
CA VAL A 254 12.28 16.55 -6.30
C VAL A 254 11.11 17.51 -6.55
N GLU A 255 11.39 18.74 -6.99
CA GLU A 255 10.37 19.75 -7.27
C GLU A 255 9.47 19.34 -8.43
N GLU A 256 10.05 18.78 -9.50
CA GLU A 256 9.26 18.29 -10.64
C GLU A 256 8.40 17.08 -10.28
N ARG A 257 8.88 16.21 -9.37
CA ARG A 257 8.09 15.07 -8.88
C ARG A 257 6.88 15.54 -8.10
N ASP A 258 7.02 16.51 -7.20
CA ASP A 258 5.87 17.09 -6.48
C ASP A 258 4.83 17.64 -7.47
N ALA A 259 5.26 18.39 -8.48
CA ALA A 259 4.37 18.93 -9.51
C ALA A 259 3.69 17.83 -10.33
N VAL A 260 4.41 16.76 -10.69
CA VAL A 260 3.86 15.62 -11.44
C VAL A 260 2.92 14.78 -10.57
N TYR A 261 3.26 14.52 -9.32
CA TYR A 261 2.40 13.76 -8.40
C TYR A 261 1.06 14.46 -8.18
N LYS A 262 1.03 15.80 -8.11
CA LYS A 262 -0.24 16.56 -8.09
C LYS A 262 -1.14 16.23 -9.28
N THR A 263 -0.60 15.94 -10.47
CA THR A 263 -1.40 15.51 -11.63
C THR A 263 -2.03 14.12 -11.47
N PHE A 264 -1.46 13.28 -10.60
CA PHE A 264 -1.99 11.95 -10.27
C PHE A 264 -3.15 12.07 -9.31
N SER A 265 -3.13 13.07 -8.44
CA SER A 265 -4.05 13.23 -7.32
C SER A 265 -5.50 13.46 -7.73
N LEU A 266 -6.42 13.07 -6.83
CA LEU A 266 -7.85 13.39 -6.93
C LEU A 266 -8.15 14.80 -6.42
N SER A 267 -7.45 15.26 -5.38
CA SER A 267 -7.79 16.49 -4.65
C SER A 267 -6.55 17.23 -4.12
N ASP A 268 -5.56 17.44 -5.00
CA ASP A 268 -4.34 18.25 -4.79
C ASP A 268 -3.39 17.78 -3.66
N TRP A 269 -3.69 16.67 -2.98
CA TRP A 269 -2.79 15.99 -2.05
C TRP A 269 -2.43 14.61 -2.62
N PRO A 270 -1.28 14.47 -3.31
CA PRO A 270 -0.95 13.24 -4.02
C PRO A 270 -0.58 12.09 -3.09
N GLY A 271 -1.06 10.89 -3.43
CA GLY A 271 -0.84 9.67 -2.65
C GLY A 271 -1.96 9.38 -1.64
N ARG A 272 -2.91 10.31 -1.47
CA ARG A 272 -3.96 10.22 -0.46
C ARG A 272 -5.15 9.35 -0.85
N SER A 273 -5.25 8.93 -2.10
CA SER A 273 -6.39 8.16 -2.62
C SER A 273 -5.98 6.75 -3.02
N GLY A 274 -6.95 5.84 -3.07
CA GLY A 274 -6.66 4.46 -3.42
C GLY A 274 -6.11 4.28 -4.85
N HIS A 275 -6.35 5.23 -5.76
CA HIS A 275 -5.77 5.15 -7.11
C HIS A 275 -4.33 5.62 -7.18
N ASP A 276 -3.95 6.68 -6.47
CA ASP A 276 -2.65 7.34 -6.63
C ASP A 276 -1.58 6.88 -5.64
N ALA A 277 -1.94 6.41 -4.43
CA ALA A 277 -0.96 5.83 -3.49
C ALA A 277 -0.16 4.66 -4.13
N PRO A 278 -0.80 3.58 -4.64
CA PRO A 278 -0.08 2.52 -5.34
C PRO A 278 0.51 2.96 -6.68
N MET A 279 0.01 4.04 -7.30
CA MET A 279 0.56 4.58 -8.55
C MET A 279 1.90 5.28 -8.34
N ILE A 280 2.01 6.12 -7.30
CA ILE A 280 3.26 6.77 -6.90
C ILE A 280 4.25 5.71 -6.42
N ALA A 281 3.80 4.70 -5.66
CA ALA A 281 4.65 3.59 -5.27
C ALA A 281 5.22 2.82 -6.48
N LEU A 282 4.40 2.52 -7.50
CA LEU A 282 4.88 1.91 -8.74
C LEU A 282 5.85 2.82 -9.50
N ASP A 283 5.57 4.12 -9.56
CA ASP A 283 6.43 5.11 -10.18
C ASP A 283 7.82 5.18 -9.51
N ALA A 284 7.84 5.12 -8.18
CA ALA A 284 9.06 5.06 -7.40
C ALA A 284 9.85 3.76 -7.68
N LEU A 285 9.19 2.59 -7.67
CA LEU A 285 9.82 1.30 -7.97
C LEU A 285 10.45 1.28 -9.37
N LEU A 286 9.74 1.82 -10.37
CA LEU A 286 10.22 1.93 -11.74
C LEU A 286 11.45 2.85 -11.87
N GLY A 287 11.48 3.94 -11.08
CA GLY A 287 12.57 4.92 -11.11
C GLY A 287 13.80 4.53 -10.29
N ALA A 288 13.61 3.79 -9.19
CA ALA A 288 14.66 3.47 -8.24
C ALA A 288 15.44 2.20 -8.57
N GLY A 289 14.80 1.20 -9.17
CA GLY A 289 15.40 -0.13 -9.32
C GLY A 289 15.83 -0.68 -7.94
N ALA A 290 17.08 -1.16 -7.85
CA ALA A 290 17.63 -1.73 -6.62
C ALA A 290 18.27 -0.68 -5.67
N ASP A 291 18.01 0.61 -5.84
CA ASP A 291 18.55 1.68 -5.00
C ASP A 291 17.52 2.13 -3.95
N TRP A 292 17.79 1.83 -2.67
CA TRP A 292 16.93 2.21 -1.56
C TRP A 292 16.90 3.73 -1.30
N ASP A 293 18.04 4.42 -1.48
CA ASP A 293 18.11 5.87 -1.31
C ASP A 293 17.22 6.56 -2.37
N GLU A 294 17.25 6.08 -3.61
CA GLU A 294 16.40 6.58 -4.70
C GLU A 294 14.92 6.22 -4.52
N LEU A 295 14.61 5.03 -3.99
CA LEU A 295 13.23 4.64 -3.67
C LEU A 295 12.65 5.60 -2.61
N CYS A 296 13.37 5.82 -1.51
CA CYS A 296 12.94 6.73 -0.46
C CYS A 296 12.79 8.17 -0.97
N SER A 297 13.72 8.65 -1.80
CA SER A 297 13.59 9.97 -2.43
C SER A 297 12.32 10.14 -3.28
N ARG A 298 11.80 9.06 -3.88
CA ARG A 298 10.64 9.11 -4.76
C ARG A 298 9.34 8.86 -4.02
N ALA A 299 9.29 7.84 -3.15
CA ALA A 299 8.07 7.40 -2.49
C ALA A 299 7.91 7.95 -1.07
N MET A 300 8.98 8.21 -0.32
CA MET A 300 8.86 8.59 1.10
C MET A 300 9.14 10.08 1.33
N PHE A 301 9.86 10.75 0.43
CA PHE A 301 10.31 12.14 0.61
C PHE A 301 9.73 13.06 -0.47
N HIS A 302 8.40 13.22 -0.48
CA HIS A 302 7.69 14.10 -1.39
C HIS A 302 6.61 14.91 -0.65
N GLY A 303 6.13 15.99 -1.27
CA GLY A 303 5.16 16.91 -0.68
C GLY A 303 3.72 16.40 -0.63
N GLY A 304 3.54 15.08 -0.55
CA GLY A 304 2.25 14.40 -0.62
C GLY A 304 1.98 13.57 0.63
N ASP A 305 1.07 12.62 0.52
CA ASP A 305 0.82 11.60 1.53
C ASP A 305 1.91 10.52 1.38
N SER A 306 3.03 10.75 2.07
CA SER A 306 4.33 10.15 1.76
C SER A 306 4.66 8.91 2.59
N ASP A 307 4.06 8.76 3.76
CA ASP A 307 4.01 7.50 4.50
C ASP A 307 3.16 6.46 3.77
N SER A 308 1.98 6.83 3.25
CA SER A 308 1.08 5.94 2.48
C SER A 308 1.70 5.38 1.20
N THR A 309 2.41 6.21 0.45
CA THR A 309 3.13 5.77 -0.75
C THR A 309 4.37 4.97 -0.35
N GLY A 310 5.04 5.37 0.74
CA GLY A 310 6.19 4.72 1.34
C GLY A 310 5.92 3.28 1.78
N VAL A 311 4.84 3.03 2.50
CA VAL A 311 4.50 1.71 3.02
C VAL A 311 4.27 0.71 1.88
N ILE A 312 3.58 1.11 0.81
CA ILE A 312 3.33 0.27 -0.37
C ILE A 312 4.62 0.02 -1.15
N ALA A 313 5.41 1.07 -1.42
CA ALA A 313 6.65 0.99 -2.16
C ALA A 313 7.70 0.14 -1.43
N GLY A 314 7.86 0.37 -0.13
CA GLY A 314 8.79 -0.35 0.75
C GLY A 314 8.47 -1.84 0.82
N CYS A 315 7.18 -2.20 0.93
CA CYS A 315 6.76 -3.60 0.92
C CYS A 315 7.16 -4.31 -0.39
N CYS A 316 6.81 -3.73 -1.54
CA CYS A 316 7.13 -4.31 -2.84
C CYS A 316 8.64 -4.39 -3.09
N TRP A 317 9.38 -3.34 -2.73
CA TRP A 317 10.83 -3.29 -2.89
C TRP A 317 11.53 -4.33 -2.00
N GLY A 318 11.06 -4.51 -0.76
CA GLY A 318 11.60 -5.54 0.15
C GLY A 318 11.42 -6.96 -0.38
N VAL A 319 10.30 -7.26 -1.04
CA VAL A 319 10.13 -8.56 -1.73
C VAL A 319 11.16 -8.71 -2.86
N LEU A 320 11.38 -7.66 -3.65
CA LEU A 320 12.27 -7.70 -4.83
C LEU A 320 13.75 -7.77 -4.47
N HIS A 321 14.18 -7.05 -3.42
CA HIS A 321 15.59 -6.76 -3.15
C HIS A 321 16.08 -7.20 -1.77
N GLY A 322 15.19 -7.64 -0.88
CA GLY A 322 15.53 -7.98 0.50
C GLY A 322 16.00 -6.75 1.27
N LEU A 323 16.93 -6.94 2.21
CA LEU A 323 17.53 -5.85 3.02
C LEU A 323 18.87 -5.36 2.44
N SER A 324 19.28 -5.85 1.27
CA SER A 324 20.59 -5.52 0.68
C SER A 324 20.66 -4.05 0.30
N GLY A 325 21.64 -3.31 0.84
CA GLY A 325 21.82 -1.88 0.56
C GLY A 325 20.96 -0.96 1.42
N VAL A 326 20.08 -1.50 2.27
CA VAL A 326 19.30 -0.71 3.22
C VAL A 326 20.16 -0.39 4.46
N PRO A 327 20.27 0.88 4.89
CA PRO A 327 20.97 1.21 6.13
C PRO A 327 20.31 0.52 7.32
N GLU A 328 21.10 -0.15 8.17
CA GLU A 328 20.59 -0.88 9.33
C GLU A 328 19.73 0.02 10.26
N GLY A 329 20.11 1.29 10.39
CA GLY A 329 19.36 2.27 11.18
C GLY A 329 17.90 2.45 10.73
N ASN A 330 17.58 2.17 9.47
CA ASN A 330 16.23 2.38 8.93
C ASN A 330 15.23 1.30 9.38
N TYR A 331 15.67 0.16 9.91
CA TYR A 331 14.75 -0.94 10.27
C TYR A 331 15.13 -1.68 11.56
N CYS A 332 16.36 -1.51 12.07
CA CYS A 332 16.83 -2.35 13.16
C CYS A 332 16.11 -2.11 14.51
N GLU A 333 15.72 -0.87 14.77
CA GLU A 333 15.09 -0.42 16.03
C GLU A 333 13.63 0.01 15.80
N LEU A 334 13.04 -0.43 14.68
CA LEU A 334 11.70 -0.03 14.27
C LEU A 334 10.65 -0.46 15.30
N GLU A 335 9.68 0.42 15.52
CA GLU A 335 8.49 0.09 16.29
C GLU A 335 7.80 -1.16 15.70
N TYR A 336 7.33 -2.06 16.56
CA TYR A 336 6.71 -3.33 16.18
C TYR A 336 7.56 -4.31 15.37
N ARG A 337 8.88 -4.12 15.27
CA ARG A 337 9.79 -5.02 14.54
C ARG A 337 9.51 -6.51 14.79
N SER A 338 9.42 -6.94 16.05
CA SER A 338 9.18 -8.37 16.37
C SER A 338 7.83 -8.88 15.87
N ARG A 339 6.78 -8.07 15.92
CA ARG A 339 5.45 -8.41 15.37
C ARG A 339 5.50 -8.51 13.84
N LEU A 340 6.21 -7.58 13.19
CA LEU A 340 6.40 -7.58 11.74
C LEU A 340 7.15 -8.83 11.26
N GLU A 341 8.25 -9.18 11.93
CA GLU A 341 9.04 -10.38 11.62
C GLU A 341 8.23 -11.66 11.85
N GLN A 342 7.49 -11.75 12.95
CA GLN A 342 6.62 -12.89 13.25
C GLN A 342 5.49 -13.05 12.22
N ALA A 343 4.82 -11.94 11.86
CA ALA A 343 3.77 -11.96 10.85
C ALA A 343 4.32 -12.38 9.49
N ALA A 344 5.50 -11.87 9.09
CA ALA A 344 6.17 -12.25 7.86
C ALA A 344 6.48 -13.75 7.79
N GLU A 345 7.03 -14.31 8.85
CA GLU A 345 7.33 -15.75 8.94
C GLU A 345 6.05 -16.58 8.78
N GLN A 346 4.99 -16.26 9.51
CA GLN A 346 3.73 -17.00 9.46
C GLN A 346 3.02 -16.85 8.11
N LEU A 347 3.05 -15.67 7.49
CA LEU A 347 2.56 -15.46 6.13
C LEU A 347 3.32 -16.34 5.13
N PHE A 348 4.65 -16.43 5.26
CA PHE A 348 5.46 -17.30 4.42
C PHE A 348 5.08 -18.77 4.60
N GLN A 349 4.90 -19.24 5.84
CA GLN A 349 4.49 -20.63 6.11
C GLN A 349 3.10 -20.94 5.53
N LEU A 350 2.13 -20.03 5.64
CA LEU A 350 0.81 -20.25 5.04
C LEU A 350 0.83 -20.21 3.50
N ALA A 351 1.71 -19.39 2.93
CA ALA A 351 1.83 -19.29 1.48
C ALA A 351 2.64 -20.44 0.88
N TRP A 352 3.68 -20.94 1.54
CA TRP A 352 4.66 -21.86 0.92
C TRP A 352 5.06 -23.07 1.77
N GLY A 353 4.57 -23.16 3.00
CA GLY A 353 4.89 -24.24 3.96
C GLY A 353 4.24 -25.58 3.65
#